data_AF-A0ABD4Q535-F1
#
_entry.id   AF-A0ABD4Q535-F1
#
_cell.length_a   1.000
_cell.length_b   1.000
_cell.length_c   1.000
_cell.angle_alpha   90.00
_cell.angle_beta   90.00
_cell.angle_gamma   90.00
#
_symmetry.space_group_name_H-M   'P 1'
#
loop_
_entity.id
_entity.type
_entity.pdbx_description
1 polymer ?
#
loop_
_entity_poly.entity_id
_entity_poly.type
_entity_poly.pdbx_seq_one_letter_code
_entity_poly.pdbx_strand_id
1 'polypeptide(L)'
;FSKDRQVRQKEGKDLNLKLYYDKGSSSQKEQAEFLEAEFKKLGVQLDINGETSDKVAERRSSGDYDLMFNQTWGLLYDPQST
;
A
#
# COMPACT_ATOMS: atom_id res chain seq x y z
N PHE A 1 3.40 -31.11 -3.47
CA PHE A 1 3.46 -29.83 -4.20
C PHE A 1 4.03 -28.79 -3.25
N SER A 2 5.28 -28.38 -3.44
CA SER A 2 5.92 -27.35 -2.61
C SER A 2 5.18 -26.04 -2.82
N LYS A 3 4.57 -25.48 -1.77
CA LYS A 3 3.59 -24.39 -1.87
C LYS A 3 4.14 -23.04 -1.41
N ASP A 4 5.45 -22.85 -1.48
CA ASP A 4 6.04 -21.52 -1.46
C ASP A 4 6.01 -20.96 -2.88
N ARG A 5 4.98 -20.19 -3.17
CA ARG A 5 4.85 -19.49 -4.45
C ARG A 5 5.96 -18.43 -4.49
N GLN A 6 7.00 -18.69 -5.28
CA GLN A 6 8.15 -17.78 -5.43
C GLN A 6 7.68 -16.38 -5.85
N VAL A 7 8.35 -15.34 -5.34
CA VAL A 7 8.11 -13.94 -5.74
C VAL A 7 8.26 -13.83 -7.26
N ARG A 8 7.30 -13.17 -7.91
CA ARG A 8 7.31 -12.95 -9.36
C ARG A 8 8.50 -12.10 -9.73
N GLN A 9 9.09 -12.38 -10.88
CA GLN A 9 10.23 -11.64 -11.40
C GLN A 9 9.97 -11.19 -12.83
N LYS A 10 10.55 -10.05 -13.19
CA LYS A 10 10.68 -9.59 -14.57
C LYS A 10 12.09 -9.06 -14.78
N GLU A 11 12.78 -9.54 -15.82
CA GLU A 11 14.15 -9.11 -16.14
C GLU A 11 15.13 -9.24 -14.96
N GLY A 12 14.96 -10.29 -14.16
CA GLY A 12 15.78 -10.55 -12.96
C GLY A 12 15.48 -9.66 -11.75
N LYS A 13 14.44 -8.82 -11.81
CA LYS A 13 13.98 -8.00 -10.68
C LYS A 13 12.74 -8.61 -10.04
N ASP A 14 12.76 -8.77 -8.72
CA ASP A 14 11.60 -9.18 -7.93
C ASP A 14 10.50 -8.12 -7.99
N LEU A 15 9.25 -8.57 -8.05
CA LEU A 15 8.07 -7.72 -7.91
C LEU A 15 7.87 -7.42 -6.41
N ASN A 16 8.60 -6.42 -5.94
CA ASN A 16 8.48 -5.84 -4.62
C ASN A 16 7.83 -4.44 -4.71
N LEU A 17 6.83 -4.19 -3.88
CA LEU A 17 6.13 -2.91 -3.75
C LEU A 17 6.13 -2.46 -2.30
N LYS A 18 6.24 -1.15 -2.07
CA LYS A 18 6.13 -0.54 -0.74
C LYS A 18 4.76 0.10 -0.54
N LEU A 19 4.07 -0.31 0.53
CA LEU A 19 2.80 0.28 0.96
C LEU A 19 3.02 1.13 2.22
N TYR A 20 2.69 2.40 2.15
CA TYR A 20 2.78 3.33 3.28
C TYR A 20 1.42 3.57 3.92
N TYR A 21 1.39 3.55 5.26
CA TYR A 21 0.22 3.84 6.07
C TYR A 21 0.55 4.72 7.27
N ASP A 22 -0.46 5.41 7.79
CA ASP A 22 -0.32 6.19 9.02
C ASP A 22 -0.31 5.23 10.23
N LYS A 23 0.81 5.18 10.95
CA LYS A 23 0.97 4.31 12.12
C LYS A 23 0.00 4.65 13.26
N GLY A 24 -0.58 5.84 13.28
CA GLY A 24 -1.64 6.24 14.20
C GLY A 24 -3.01 5.64 13.86
N SER A 25 -3.18 5.06 12.67
CA SER A 25 -4.41 4.43 12.22
C SER A 25 -4.34 2.90 12.33
N SER A 26 -5.01 2.34 13.35
CA SER A 26 -5.13 0.89 13.51
C SER A 26 -5.83 0.23 12.31
N SER A 27 -6.83 0.89 11.75
CA SER A 27 -7.58 0.38 10.59
C SER A 27 -6.68 0.26 9.35
N GLN A 28 -5.84 1.25 9.07
CA GLN A 28 -4.92 1.15 7.93
C GLN A 28 -3.85 0.06 8.14
N LYS A 29 -3.39 -0.12 9.39
CA LYS A 29 -2.46 -1.21 9.71
C LYS A 29 -3.09 -2.59 9.44
N GLU A 30 -4.30 -2.82 9.93
CA GLU A 30 -5.02 -4.08 9.71
C GLU A 30 -5.25 -4.34 8.21
N GLN A 31 -5.62 -3.30 7.45
CA GLN A 31 -5.77 -3.39 6.00
C GLN A 31 -4.44 -3.69 5.31
N ALA A 32 -3.33 -3.08 5.74
CA ALA A 32 -2.00 -3.31 5.18
C ALA A 32 -1.52 -4.75 5.40
N GLU A 33 -1.69 -5.28 6.62
CA GLU A 33 -1.36 -6.68 6.96
C GLU A 33 -2.21 -7.67 6.15
N PHE A 34 -3.50 -7.38 5.96
CA PHE A 34 -4.37 -8.18 5.10
C PHE A 34 -3.88 -8.16 3.64
N LEU A 35 -3.57 -6.99 3.10
CA LEU A 35 -3.06 -6.83 1.74
C LEU A 35 -1.71 -7.56 1.56
N GLU A 36 -0.80 -7.46 2.52
CA GLU A 36 0.49 -8.18 2.50
C GLU A 36 0.27 -9.69 2.35
N ALA A 37 -0.64 -10.26 3.15
CA ALA A 37 -0.97 -11.69 3.09
C ALA A 37 -1.61 -12.10 1.75
N GLU A 38 -2.53 -11.30 1.20
CA GLU A 38 -3.15 -11.59 -0.10
C GLU A 38 -2.17 -11.43 -1.26
N PHE A 39 -1.33 -10.41 -1.25
CA PHE A 39 -0.33 -10.14 -2.28
C PHE A 39 0.74 -11.23 -2.32
N LYS A 40 1.16 -11.71 -1.14
CA LYS A 40 2.07 -12.87 -1.03
C LYS A 40 1.50 -14.11 -1.71
N LYS A 41 0.20 -14.40 -1.56
CA LYS A 41 -0.45 -15.51 -2.29
C LYS A 41 -0.38 -15.32 -3.79
N LEU A 42 -0.34 -14.10 -4.30
CA LEU A 42 -0.23 -13.79 -5.73
C LEU A 42 1.21 -13.79 -6.26
N GLY A 43 2.21 -13.94 -5.37
CA GLY A 43 3.64 -13.86 -5.70
C GLY A 43 4.15 -12.41 -5.79
N VAL A 44 3.49 -11.47 -5.11
CA VAL A 44 3.95 -10.08 -4.97
C VAL A 44 4.49 -9.92 -3.56
N GLN A 45 5.73 -9.44 -3.43
CA GLN A 45 6.27 -9.01 -2.15
C GLN A 45 5.71 -7.61 -1.86
N LEU A 46 5.07 -7.44 -0.71
CA LEU A 46 4.51 -6.15 -0.30
C LEU A 46 5.13 -5.76 1.05
N ASP A 47 5.99 -4.75 1.03
CA ASP A 47 6.64 -4.24 2.23
C ASP A 47 5.76 -3.13 2.84
N ILE A 48 5.12 -3.42 3.97
CA ILE A 48 4.26 -2.45 4.67
C ILE A 48 5.08 -1.55 5.60
N ASN A 49 4.86 -0.23 5.51
CA ASN A 49 5.65 0.79 6.20
C ASN A 49 4.74 1.75 6.98
N GLY A 50 4.71 1.61 8.30
CA GLY A 50 3.97 2.50 9.19
C GLY A 50 4.79 3.75 9.54
N GLU A 51 4.33 4.91 9.10
CA GLU A 51 5.02 6.20 9.32
C GLU A 51 4.14 7.20 10.09
N THR A 52 4.73 8.32 10.53
CA THR A 52 3.95 9.42 11.13
C THR A 52 3.09 10.12 10.07
N SER A 53 1.98 10.74 10.48
CA SER A 53 1.10 11.50 9.59
C SER A 53 1.86 12.54 8.76
N ASP A 54 2.82 13.25 9.35
CA ASP A 54 3.67 14.23 8.65
C ASP A 54 4.49 13.58 7.53
N LYS A 55 5.04 12.38 7.78
CA LYS A 55 5.82 11.63 6.79
C LYS A 55 4.95 11.07 5.67
N VAL A 56 3.75 10.59 6.00
CA VAL A 56 2.75 10.18 5.00
C VAL A 56 2.32 11.37 4.13
N ALA A 57 2.15 12.56 4.71
CA ALA A 57 1.84 13.78 3.96
C ALA A 57 3.00 14.23 3.06
N GLU A 58 4.24 14.12 3.54
CA GLU A 58 5.46 14.38 2.76
C GLU A 58 5.54 13.43 1.55
N ARG A 59 5.35 12.12 1.75
CA ARG A 59 5.33 11.12 0.67
C ARG A 59 4.22 11.38 -0.34
N ARG A 60 3.02 11.75 0.12
CA ARG A 60 1.91 12.13 -0.76
C ARG A 60 2.27 13.30 -1.65
N SER A 61 3.01 14.26 -1.13
CA SER A 61 3.41 15.47 -1.85
C SER A 61 4.59 15.22 -2.80
N SER A 62 5.55 14.38 -2.39
CA SER A 62 6.75 14.08 -3.18
C SER A 62 6.55 12.98 -4.23
N GLY A 63 5.56 12.10 -4.04
CA GLY A 63 5.37 10.91 -4.84
C GLY A 63 6.32 9.74 -4.48
N ASP A 64 7.04 9.82 -3.35
CA ASP A 64 7.95 8.76 -2.90
C ASP A 64 7.21 7.59 -2.22
N TYR A 65 6.41 6.88 -3.02
CA TYR A 65 5.69 5.66 -2.63
C TYR A 65 5.30 4.84 -3.86
N ASP A 66 5.17 3.51 -3.71
CA ASP A 66 4.52 2.67 -4.73
C ASP A 66 3.01 2.64 -4.50
N LEU A 67 2.60 2.39 -3.25
CA LEU A 67 1.20 2.32 -2.82
C LEU A 67 0.99 3.13 -1.54
N MET A 68 -0.19 3.74 -1.42
CA MET A 68 -0.58 4.52 -0.25
C MET A 68 -2.10 4.54 -0.10
N PHE A 69 -2.58 4.56 1.14
CA PHE A 69 -4.01 4.73 1.43
C PHE A 69 -4.50 6.14 1.05
N ASN A 70 -5.71 6.18 0.51
CA ASN A 70 -6.43 7.42 0.25
C ASN A 70 -7.91 7.26 0.57
N GLN A 71 -8.57 8.38 0.85
CA GLN A 71 -10.00 8.44 1.06
C GLN A 71 -10.57 9.57 0.19
N THR A 72 -11.71 9.31 -0.42
CA THR A 72 -12.50 10.32 -1.12
C THR A 72 -13.12 11.30 -0.09
N TRP A 73 -13.54 12.48 -0.55
CA TRP A 73 -14.03 13.59 0.26
C TRP A 73 -15.54 13.48 0.58
N GLY A 74 -16.31 12.69 -0.18
CA GLY A 74 -17.70 12.36 0.08
C GLY A 74 -18.72 13.35 -0.49
N LEU A 75 -19.95 13.30 0.04
CA LEU A 75 -21.08 14.09 -0.46
C LEU A 75 -20.76 15.60 -0.39
N LEU A 76 -21.19 16.34 -1.43
CA LEU A 76 -20.86 17.76 -1.72
C LEU A 76 -19.48 18.01 -2.33
N TYR A 77 -18.59 17.02 -2.33
CA TYR A 77 -17.24 17.14 -2.87
C TYR A 77 -16.93 16.15 -4.01
N ASP A 78 -17.57 14.97 -4.05
CA ASP A 78 -17.26 13.91 -5.01
C ASP A 78 -18.41 13.37 -5.90
N PRO A 79 -18.17 13.23 -7.22
CA PRO A 79 -17.38 14.20 -8.00
C PRO A 79 -18.12 15.55 -7.97
N GLN A 80 -17.38 16.64 -8.16
CA GLN A 80 -17.97 17.98 -8.22
C GLN A 80 -19.08 18.02 -9.30
N SER A 81 -20.34 18.13 -8.87
CA SER A 81 -21.42 18.55 -9.77
C SER A 81 -21.23 20.04 -9.97
N THR A 82 -20.73 20.44 -11.13
CA THR A 82 -20.99 21.79 -11.64
C THR A 82 -22.41 21.86 -12.17
#